data_AF-A0A9P7KEK4-F1
#
_entry.id   AF-A0A9P7KEK4-F1
#
_cell.length_a   1.000
_cell.length_b   1.000
_cell.length_c   1.000
_cell.angle_alpha   90.00
_cell.angle_beta   90.00
_cell.angle_gamma   90.00
#
_symmetry.space_group_name_H-M   'P 1'
#
loop_
_entity.id
_entity.type
_entity.pdbx_description
1 polymer ?
#
loop_
_entity_poly.entity_id
_entity_poly.type
_entity_poly.pdbx_seq_one_letter_code
_entity_poly.pdbx_strand_id
1 'polypeptide(L)'
;MHSLNMSGRQKEENTEATRKAREQQKDRKLDYDKEMVEWEKAEAEQKLRNGERDKELKTAKEVWQREKKDVKAKGGKIKDWKETHPEPKQSDPEFKHEPTIKKPKRCTKKAEDSGEQSGEEFDLDVSSEEEE
;
A
#
# COMPACT_ATOMS: atom_id res chain seq x y z
N MET A 1 58.39 16.21 15.95
CA MET A 1 57.40 15.72 16.91
C MET A 1 56.00 16.21 16.51
N HIS A 2 55.27 15.50 15.64
CA HIS A 2 53.91 15.91 15.22
C HIS A 2 52.97 14.71 15.08
N SER A 3 52.78 13.92 16.15
CA SER A 3 51.91 12.74 16.09
C SER A 3 51.03 12.58 17.34
N LEU A 4 50.42 13.67 17.81
CA LEU A 4 49.46 13.61 18.93
C LEU A 4 48.06 14.19 18.66
N ASN A 5 47.81 14.90 17.54
CA ASN A 5 46.50 15.51 17.28
C ASN A 5 45.57 14.72 16.35
N MET A 6 46.02 13.58 15.79
CA MET A 6 45.21 12.79 14.84
C MET A 6 44.08 11.99 15.54
N SER A 7 44.28 11.60 16.81
CA SER A 7 43.31 10.78 17.55
C SER A 7 42.05 11.55 17.98
N GLY A 8 42.16 12.86 18.25
CA GLY A 8 41.00 13.71 18.60
C GLY A 8 40.09 13.96 17.40
N ARG A 9 40.68 14.30 16.24
CA ARG A 9 39.95 14.59 15.00
C ARG A 9 39.14 13.39 14.50
N GLN A 10 39.72 12.19 14.54
CA GLN A 10 39.03 10.96 14.15
C GLN A 10 37.86 10.60 15.09
N LYS A 11 37.96 10.95 16.38
CA LYS A 11 36.86 10.74 17.34
C LYS A 11 35.72 11.74 17.10
N GLU A 12 36.04 13.00 16.85
CA GLU A 12 35.05 14.04 16.49
C GLU A 12 34.35 13.70 15.17
N GLU A 13 35.09 13.31 14.13
CA GLU A 13 34.52 12.89 12.84
C GLU A 13 33.60 11.68 12.97
N ASN A 14 33.94 10.68 13.81
CA ASN A 14 33.11 9.50 14.02
C ASN A 14 31.81 9.84 14.79
N THR A 15 31.88 10.74 15.77
CA THR A 15 30.69 11.21 16.49
C THR A 15 29.77 12.07 15.62
N GLU A 16 30.33 12.92 14.76
CA GLU A 16 29.57 13.71 13.79
C GLU A 16 28.94 12.81 12.71
N ALA A 17 29.67 11.80 12.22
CA ALA A 17 29.14 10.80 11.28
C ALA A 17 27.98 10.01 11.89
N THR A 18 28.11 9.60 13.16
CA THR A 18 27.04 8.90 13.89
C THR A 18 25.80 9.79 14.06
N ARG A 19 25.98 11.07 14.37
CA ARG A 19 24.87 12.03 14.47
C ARG A 19 24.16 12.22 13.14
N LYS A 20 24.92 12.44 12.05
CA LYS A 20 24.37 12.56 10.69
C LYS A 20 23.62 11.30 10.26
N ALA A 21 24.12 10.11 10.59
CA ALA A 21 23.44 8.86 10.30
C ALA A 21 22.10 8.73 11.03
N ARG A 22 22.05 9.15 12.31
CA ARG A 22 20.81 9.18 13.10
C ARG A 22 19.80 10.20 12.57
N GLU A 23 20.25 11.39 12.19
CA GLU A 23 19.40 12.43 11.56
C GLU A 23 18.83 11.92 10.23
N GLN A 24 19.67 11.36 9.35
CA GLN A 24 19.21 10.76 8.09
C GLN A 24 18.22 9.59 8.30
N GLN A 25 18.39 8.80 9.36
CA GLN A 25 17.45 7.73 9.68
C GLN A 25 16.09 8.28 10.13
N LYS A 26 16.08 9.38 10.89
CA LYS A 26 14.84 10.08 11.29
C LYS A 26 14.14 10.66 10.06
N ASP A 27 14.87 11.34 9.19
CA ASP A 27 14.29 11.94 7.98
C ASP A 27 13.69 10.87 7.06
N ARG A 28 14.43 9.78 6.82
CA ARG A 28 13.90 8.63 6.05
C ARG A 28 12.66 8.01 6.67
N LYS A 29 12.58 7.96 8.00
CA LYS A 29 11.38 7.47 8.70
C LYS A 29 10.22 8.43 8.49
N LEU A 30 10.44 9.73 8.63
CA LEU A 30 9.40 10.74 8.39
C LEU A 30 8.90 10.72 6.96
N ASP A 31 9.80 10.56 5.97
CA ASP A 31 9.42 10.48 4.57
C ASP A 31 8.63 9.21 4.27
N TYR A 32 9.03 8.06 4.83
CA TYR A 32 8.26 6.82 4.72
C TYR A 32 6.87 6.94 5.38
N ASP A 33 6.79 7.56 6.56
CA ASP A 33 5.53 7.76 7.27
C ASP A 33 4.60 8.69 6.47
N LYS A 34 5.12 9.71 5.78
CA LYS A 34 4.36 10.54 4.84
C LYS A 34 3.89 9.76 3.62
N GLU A 35 4.78 9.02 2.96
CA GLU A 35 4.47 8.21 1.78
C GLU A 35 3.39 7.17 2.09
N MET A 36 3.42 6.58 3.29
CA MET A 36 2.39 5.67 3.79
C MET A 36 1.03 6.33 3.89
N VAL A 37 0.94 7.54 4.47
CA VAL A 37 -0.33 8.29 4.57
C VAL A 37 -0.86 8.66 3.19
N GLU A 38 0.00 9.08 2.27
CA GLU A 38 -0.40 9.38 0.89
C GLU A 38 -0.89 8.13 0.15
N TRP A 39 -0.21 6.99 0.34
CA TRP A 39 -0.62 5.71 -0.22
C TRP A 39 -1.99 5.27 0.31
N GLU A 40 -2.24 5.37 1.61
CA GLU A 40 -3.55 5.02 2.21
C GLU A 40 -4.68 5.86 1.65
N LYS A 41 -4.46 7.17 1.49
CA LYS A 41 -5.43 8.08 0.85
C LYS A 41 -5.69 7.67 -0.60
N ALA A 42 -4.64 7.44 -1.38
CA ALA A 42 -4.77 7.05 -2.77
C ALA A 42 -5.47 5.69 -2.94
N GLU A 43 -5.20 4.74 -2.04
CA GLU A 43 -5.86 3.43 -2.02
C GLU A 43 -7.36 3.57 -1.70
N ALA A 44 -7.72 4.41 -0.73
CA ALA A 44 -9.11 4.67 -0.37
C ALA A 44 -9.86 5.32 -1.54
N GLU A 45 -9.29 6.32 -2.18
CA GLU A 45 -9.89 6.97 -3.36
C GLU A 45 -10.05 6.00 -4.53
N GLN A 46 -9.05 5.15 -4.78
CA GLN A 46 -9.15 4.12 -5.81
C GLN A 46 -10.28 3.12 -5.52
N LYS A 47 -10.41 2.68 -4.27
CA LYS A 47 -11.51 1.79 -3.85
C LYS A 47 -12.87 2.46 -4.08
N LEU A 48 -12.98 3.75 -3.79
CA LEU A 48 -14.20 4.53 -4.06
C LEU A 48 -14.52 4.55 -5.56
N ARG A 49 -13.56 4.94 -6.41
CA ARG A 49 -13.75 4.99 -7.87
C ARG A 49 -14.11 3.63 -8.47
N ASN A 50 -13.46 2.55 -8.02
CA ASN A 50 -13.79 1.20 -8.48
C ASN A 50 -15.20 0.78 -8.03
N GLY A 51 -15.60 1.16 -6.81
CA GLY A 51 -16.96 0.96 -6.33
C GLY A 51 -18.01 1.77 -7.10
N GLU A 52 -17.69 2.96 -7.59
CA GLU A 52 -18.55 3.74 -8.49
C GLU A 52 -18.70 3.04 -9.85
N ARG A 53 -17.60 2.58 -10.46
CA ARG A 53 -17.65 1.81 -11.70
C ARG A 53 -18.49 0.53 -11.58
N ASP A 54 -18.44 -0.16 -10.44
CA ASP A 54 -19.29 -1.32 -10.18
C ASP A 54 -20.78 -0.96 -10.15
N LYS A 55 -21.12 0.19 -9.53
CA LYS A 55 -22.50 0.70 -9.51
C LYS A 55 -22.95 1.07 -10.92
N GLU A 56 -22.11 1.75 -11.68
CA GLU A 56 -22.40 2.12 -13.08
C GLU A 56 -22.63 0.88 -13.95
N LEU A 57 -21.79 -0.15 -13.81
CA LEU A 57 -21.98 -1.42 -14.54
C LEU A 57 -23.31 -2.07 -14.16
N LYS A 58 -23.65 -2.07 -12.87
CA LYS A 58 -24.92 -2.62 -12.40
C LYS A 58 -26.10 -1.86 -13.01
N THR A 59 -26.06 -0.54 -12.98
CA THR A 59 -27.10 0.31 -13.60
C THR A 59 -27.19 0.07 -15.11
N ALA A 60 -26.06 0.01 -15.82
CA ALA A 60 -26.02 -0.25 -17.25
C ALA A 60 -26.64 -1.63 -17.59
N LYS A 61 -26.35 -2.66 -16.79
CA LYS A 61 -26.96 -3.99 -16.93
C LYS A 61 -28.47 -3.96 -16.67
N GLU A 62 -28.92 -3.23 -15.67
CA GLU A 62 -30.36 -3.08 -15.37
C GLU A 62 -31.09 -2.40 -16.53
N VAL A 63 -30.53 -1.34 -17.09
CA VAL A 63 -31.05 -0.67 -18.30
C VAL A 63 -31.09 -1.63 -19.47
N TRP A 64 -30.00 -2.34 -19.75
CA TRP A 64 -29.94 -3.32 -20.84
C TRP A 64 -31.01 -4.43 -20.70
N GLN A 65 -31.23 -4.94 -19.49
CA GLN A 65 -32.27 -5.94 -19.24
C GLN A 65 -33.67 -5.37 -19.42
N ARG A 66 -33.90 -4.11 -19.03
CA ARG A 66 -35.17 -3.42 -19.24
C ARG A 66 -35.46 -3.25 -20.73
N GLU A 67 -34.51 -2.73 -21.50
CA GLU A 67 -34.67 -2.56 -22.94
C GLU A 67 -34.90 -3.89 -23.67
N LYS A 68 -34.15 -4.92 -23.27
CA LYS A 68 -34.36 -6.28 -23.77
C LYS A 68 -35.77 -6.80 -23.50
N LYS A 69 -36.34 -6.53 -22.32
CA LYS A 69 -37.73 -6.88 -21.99
C LYS A 69 -38.71 -6.10 -22.87
N ASP A 70 -38.45 -4.83 -23.11
CA ASP A 70 -39.29 -3.98 -23.96
C ASP A 70 -39.30 -4.45 -25.41
N VAL A 71 -38.13 -4.83 -25.97
CA VAL A 71 -38.03 -5.43 -27.32
C VAL A 71 -38.80 -6.75 -27.38
N LYS A 72 -38.69 -7.59 -26.34
CA LYS A 72 -39.44 -8.84 -26.26
C LYS A 72 -40.96 -8.60 -26.22
N ALA A 73 -41.41 -7.63 -25.44
CA ALA A 73 -42.83 -7.28 -25.31
C ALA A 73 -43.41 -6.74 -26.63
N LYS A 74 -42.61 -6.02 -27.41
CA LYS A 74 -42.98 -5.53 -28.75
C LYS A 74 -42.92 -6.61 -29.85
N GLY A 75 -42.59 -7.86 -29.51
CA GLY A 75 -42.46 -8.97 -30.47
C GLY A 75 -41.19 -8.93 -31.33
N GLY A 76 -40.20 -8.13 -30.95
CA GLY A 76 -38.93 -8.01 -31.66
C GLY A 76 -38.01 -9.23 -31.49
N LYS A 77 -37.15 -9.47 -32.48
CA LYS A 77 -36.12 -10.51 -32.41
C LYS A 77 -34.98 -10.07 -31.49
N ILE A 78 -34.89 -10.69 -30.31
CA ILE A 78 -33.86 -10.37 -29.31
C ILE A 78 -32.43 -10.65 -29.84
N LYS A 79 -32.25 -11.66 -30.70
CA LYS A 79 -30.92 -12.00 -31.24
C LYS A 79 -30.32 -10.81 -32.01
N ASP A 80 -31.06 -10.31 -32.98
CA ASP A 80 -30.67 -9.17 -33.83
C ASP A 80 -30.49 -7.89 -32.99
N TRP A 81 -31.31 -7.69 -31.95
CA TRP A 81 -31.14 -6.55 -31.03
C TRP A 81 -29.83 -6.61 -30.23
N LYS A 82 -29.42 -7.80 -29.77
CA LYS A 82 -28.16 -7.96 -29.02
C LYS A 82 -26.91 -7.71 -29.85
N GLU A 83 -26.97 -7.86 -31.17
CA GLU A 83 -25.85 -7.53 -32.06
C GLU A 83 -25.58 -6.02 -32.09
N THR A 84 -26.64 -5.22 -31.97
CA THR A 84 -26.56 -3.76 -31.92
C THR A 84 -26.44 -3.21 -30.50
N HIS A 85 -26.85 -3.98 -29.50
CA HIS A 85 -26.83 -3.61 -28.08
C HIS A 85 -26.09 -4.69 -27.27
N PRO A 86 -24.75 -4.66 -27.25
CA PRO A 86 -23.97 -5.64 -26.49
C PRO A 86 -24.24 -5.51 -24.99
N GLU A 87 -24.16 -6.64 -24.28
CA GLU A 87 -24.33 -6.67 -22.83
C GLU A 87 -23.13 -6.00 -22.14
N PRO A 88 -23.34 -5.04 -21.21
CA PRO A 88 -22.27 -4.40 -20.46
C PRO A 88 -21.48 -5.38 -19.59
N LYS A 89 -20.15 -5.28 -19.58
CA LYS A 89 -19.23 -6.17 -18.86
C LYS A 89 -18.17 -5.41 -18.08
N GLN A 90 -17.65 -6.03 -17.02
CA GLN A 90 -16.53 -5.50 -16.22
C GLN A 90 -15.25 -5.31 -17.05
N SER A 91 -15.10 -6.07 -18.14
CA SER A 91 -13.95 -5.95 -19.04
C SER A 91 -13.99 -4.70 -19.91
N ASP A 92 -15.16 -4.06 -20.02
CA ASP A 92 -15.30 -2.89 -20.87
C ASP A 92 -14.55 -1.70 -20.24
N PRO A 93 -13.89 -0.86 -21.04
CA PRO A 93 -13.01 0.20 -20.52
C PRO A 93 -13.67 1.14 -19.52
N GLU A 94 -14.98 1.36 -19.63
CA GLU A 94 -15.76 2.26 -18.78
C GLU A 94 -15.95 1.69 -17.37
N PHE A 95 -16.17 0.38 -17.25
CA PHE A 95 -16.45 -0.30 -15.98
C PHE A 95 -15.24 -0.98 -15.37
N LYS A 96 -14.13 -1.03 -16.11
CA LYS A 96 -12.92 -1.73 -15.69
C LYS A 96 -12.29 -1.05 -14.48
N HIS A 97 -11.94 -1.86 -13.48
CA HIS A 97 -11.26 -1.39 -12.28
C HIS A 97 -9.87 -0.85 -12.60
N GLU A 98 -9.49 0.22 -11.88
CA GLU A 98 -8.14 0.73 -11.85
C GLU A 98 -7.19 -0.28 -11.16
N PRO A 99 -5.92 -0.37 -11.62
CA PRO A 99 -4.93 -1.29 -11.07
C PRO A 99 -4.49 -0.87 -9.67
N THR A 100 -4.30 -1.84 -8.77
CA THR A 100 -3.94 -1.60 -7.37
C THR A 100 -2.66 -0.75 -7.21
N ILE A 101 -2.74 0.27 -6.36
CA ILE A 101 -1.58 1.10 -6.00
C ILE A 101 -0.66 0.33 -5.06
N LYS A 102 0.62 0.18 -5.43
CA LYS A 102 1.60 -0.60 -4.64
C LYS A 102 1.93 0.12 -3.34
N LYS A 103 1.92 -0.65 -2.24
CA LYS A 103 2.30 -0.16 -0.91
C LYS A 103 3.79 0.25 -0.87
N PRO A 104 4.11 1.43 -0.30
CA PRO A 104 5.48 1.83 -0.01
C PRO A 104 6.23 0.77 0.80
N LYS A 105 7.51 0.57 0.49
CA LYS A 105 8.37 -0.37 1.22
C LYS A 105 9.35 0.40 2.08
N ARG A 106 9.40 0.09 3.38
CA ARG A 106 10.46 0.60 4.25
C ARG A 106 11.78 0.02 3.77
N CYS A 107 12.72 0.86 3.34
CA CYS A 107 14.06 0.43 3.02
C CYS A 107 14.75 -0.09 4.29
N THR A 108 14.64 -1.40 4.56
CA THR A 108 15.53 -2.08 5.47
C THR A 108 16.86 -2.17 4.74
N LYS A 109 17.86 -1.41 5.18
CA LYS A 109 19.23 -1.64 4.75
C LYS A 109 19.55 -3.07 5.18
N LYS A 110 19.51 -4.04 4.26
CA LYS A 110 20.29 -5.26 4.46
C LYS A 110 21.74 -4.80 4.55
N ALA A 111 22.27 -4.75 5.76
CA ALA A 111 23.69 -4.99 5.91
C ALA A 111 23.89 -6.42 5.39
N GLU A 112 24.56 -6.55 4.25
CA GLU A 112 25.39 -7.73 4.00
C GLU A 112 26.46 -7.73 5.09
N ASP A 113 26.16 -8.31 6.24
CA ASP A 113 27.15 -8.92 7.12
C ASP A 113 26.46 -9.92 8.06
N SER A 114 26.98 -11.14 8.00
CA SER A 114 27.05 -12.19 9.02
C SER A 114 25.91 -12.34 10.03
N GLY A 115 25.32 -13.54 10.01
CA GLY A 115 24.16 -13.89 10.82
C GLY A 115 24.42 -13.93 12.32
N GLU A 116 23.34 -13.78 13.08
CA GLU A 116 23.18 -14.37 14.40
C GLU A 116 21.70 -14.35 14.79
N GLN A 117 21.39 -15.22 15.73
CA GLN A 117 20.13 -15.89 15.92
C GLN A 117 18.94 -15.00 16.29
N SER A 118 17.80 -15.36 15.72
CA SER A 118 16.49 -15.24 16.36
C SER A 118 16.53 -15.94 17.72
N GLY A 119 16.62 -15.16 18.79
CA GLY A 119 16.62 -15.63 20.17
C GLY A 119 15.82 -14.66 21.03
N GLU A 120 14.52 -14.90 21.04
CA GLU A 120 13.49 -14.37 21.91
C GLU A 120 13.90 -14.41 23.40
N GLU A 121 14.29 -13.27 23.99
CA GLU A 121 14.38 -13.14 25.45
C GLU A 121 12.96 -12.89 26.00
N PHE A 122 12.35 -13.98 26.44
CA PHE A 122 11.12 -13.97 27.24
C PHE A 122 11.38 -13.30 28.59
N ASP A 123 10.57 -12.27 28.83
CA ASP A 123 10.43 -11.51 30.07
C ASP A 123 9.67 -12.36 31.10
N LEU A 124 10.36 -13.19 31.90
CA LEU A 124 9.77 -13.93 33.03
C LEU A 124 10.82 -14.33 34.08
N ASP A 125 10.93 -13.54 35.15
CA ASP A 125 11.26 -13.99 36.52
C ASP A 125 11.16 -12.76 37.47
N VAL A 126 10.61 -12.73 38.68
CA VAL A 126 10.28 -13.72 39.72
C VAL A 126 9.20 -13.09 40.62
N SER A 127 8.17 -13.86 41.01
CA SER A 127 7.33 -13.57 42.18
C SER A 127 8.14 -13.50 43.47
N SER A 128 7.95 -12.48 44.30
CA SER A 128 8.15 -12.65 45.75
C SER A 128 6.91 -12.22 46.49
N GLU A 129 6.18 -13.26 46.88
CA GLU A 129 5.14 -13.32 47.90
C GLU A 129 5.79 -13.23 49.29
N GLU A 130 5.01 -12.72 50.25
CA GLU A 130 5.14 -12.88 51.71
C GLU A 130 6.24 -12.10 52.47
N GLU A 131 5.85 -10.99 53.11
CA GLU A 131 6.37 -10.62 54.44
C GLU A 131 5.21 -10.13 55.32
N GLU A 132 5.02 -10.87 56.42
CA GLU A 132 4.40 -10.58 57.73
C GLU A 132 2.92 -10.17 57.86
#